data_AF-A0A2E5MKQ4-F1
#
_entry.id   AF-A0A2E5MKQ4-F1
#
_cell.length_a   1.000
_cell.length_b   1.000
_cell.length_c   1.000
_cell.angle_alpha   90.00
_cell.angle_beta   90.00
_cell.angle_gamma   90.00
#
_symmetry.space_group_name_H-M   'P 1'
#
loop_
_entity.id
_entity.type
_entity.pdbx_description
1 polymer ?
#
loop_
_entity_poly.entity_id
_entity_poly.type
_entity_poly.pdbx_seq_one_letter_code
_entity_poly.pdbx_strand_id
1 'polypeptide(L)'
;MQAPSTNDRRKFRRFPAAQLQVSWRIRKGFFTPYALAQSEDFTREGVSILVKRQATGDSALSKGTRVELRLVLEMATGDLVVERLVARVQNQRSIGDATLYGLMFDFAANRYMRSEHTKAQLGRIEGILDRTEKLRLRVQPLNAIPAFARNDQS
;
A
#
# COMPACT_ATOMS: atom_id res chain seq x y z
N MET A 1 7.65 -33.87 -2.37
CA MET A 1 7.41 -33.13 -1.11
C MET A 1 8.34 -31.93 -1.10
N GLN A 2 7.84 -30.72 -1.37
CA GLN A 2 8.64 -29.48 -1.33
C GLN A 2 8.52 -28.86 0.06
N ALA A 3 9.67 -28.59 0.69
CA ALA A 3 9.76 -27.94 1.99
C ALA A 3 9.29 -26.47 1.90
N PRO A 4 8.59 -25.94 2.92
CA PRO A 4 8.25 -24.53 2.99
C PRO A 4 9.53 -23.71 3.20
N SER A 5 9.76 -22.72 2.33
CA SER A 5 10.88 -21.79 2.48
C SER A 5 10.67 -20.91 3.73
N THR A 6 11.42 -21.23 4.78
CA THR A 6 11.52 -20.52 6.06
C THR A 6 12.19 -19.15 5.91
N ASN A 7 11.54 -18.20 5.23
CA ASN A 7 11.96 -16.80 5.28
C ASN A 7 10.79 -15.82 5.13
N ASP A 8 9.65 -16.13 5.75
CA ASP A 8 8.59 -15.15 5.90
C ASP A 8 8.87 -14.27 7.13
N ARG A 9 9.80 -13.30 6.98
CA ARG A 9 10.13 -12.30 8.01
C ARG A 9 9.02 -11.26 8.20
N ARG A 10 7.85 -11.42 7.57
CA ARG A 10 6.83 -10.37 7.51
C ARG A 10 5.72 -10.68 8.50
N LYS A 11 5.61 -9.80 9.50
CA LYS A 11 4.67 -9.93 10.62
C LYS A 11 3.19 -9.77 10.24
N PHE A 12 2.88 -9.26 9.03
CA PHE A 12 1.52 -8.93 8.60
C PHE A 12 1.25 -9.29 7.13
N ARG A 13 0.02 -9.77 6.86
CA ARG A 13 -0.50 -10.03 5.52
C ARG A 13 -0.74 -8.69 4.79
N ARG A 14 -0.23 -8.59 3.57
CA ARG A 14 -0.38 -7.41 2.70
C ARG A 14 -1.68 -7.51 1.91
N PHE A 15 -2.51 -6.47 1.98
CA PHE A 15 -3.74 -6.39 1.20
C PHE A 15 -3.50 -5.65 -0.11
N PRO A 16 -4.01 -6.16 -1.25
CA PRO A 16 -3.99 -5.42 -2.51
C PRO A 16 -4.66 -4.07 -2.28
N ALA A 17 -3.87 -3.00 -2.37
CA ALA A 17 -4.31 -1.66 -1.99
C ALA A 17 -4.82 -0.86 -3.19
N ALA A 18 -5.25 -1.48 -4.28
CA ALA A 18 -5.65 -0.79 -5.51
C ALA A 18 -6.75 0.30 -5.30
N GLN A 19 -7.57 0.17 -4.25
CA GLN A 19 -8.61 1.13 -3.87
C GLN A 19 -8.11 2.25 -2.93
N LEU A 20 -6.87 2.14 -2.45
CA LEU A 20 -6.22 3.11 -1.58
C LEU A 20 -5.32 4.01 -2.42
N GLN A 21 -5.78 5.23 -2.67
CA GLN A 21 -4.96 6.25 -3.29
C GLN A 21 -3.93 6.75 -2.27
N VAL A 22 -2.67 6.78 -2.69
CA VAL A 22 -1.56 7.25 -1.87
C VAL A 22 -0.89 8.39 -2.58
N SER A 23 -0.87 9.55 -1.93
CA SER A 23 -0.07 10.66 -2.38
C SER A 23 1.06 10.91 -1.40
N TRP A 24 2.23 11.28 -1.90
CA TRP A 24 3.42 11.46 -1.09
C TRP A 24 4.18 12.73 -1.45
N ARG A 25 4.98 13.25 -0.51
CA ARG A 25 5.95 14.32 -0.76
C ARG A 25 7.16 14.21 0.16
N ILE A 26 8.29 14.75 -0.26
CA ILE A 26 9.45 14.93 0.60
C ILE A 26 9.27 16.23 1.40
N ARG A 27 9.55 16.20 2.71
CA ARG A 27 9.52 17.40 3.57
C ARG A 27 10.75 18.31 3.39
N LYS A 28 11.44 18.28 2.24
CA LYS A 28 12.58 19.16 1.97
C LYS A 28 12.10 20.39 1.20
N GLY A 29 11.87 21.48 1.92
CA GLY A 29 11.52 22.79 1.35
C GLY A 29 10.06 23.20 1.59
N PHE A 30 9.82 24.51 1.49
CA PHE A 30 8.46 25.05 1.49
C PHE A 30 7.82 24.75 0.11
N PHE A 31 6.58 24.25 0.10
CA PHE A 31 5.73 24.06 -1.08
C PHE A 31 5.96 22.85 -2.02
N THR A 32 6.63 21.77 -1.60
CA THR A 32 6.63 20.54 -2.42
C THR A 32 5.19 19.97 -2.54
N PRO A 33 4.64 19.85 -3.77
CA PRO A 33 3.32 19.29 -3.96
C PRO A 33 3.31 17.79 -3.69
N TYR A 34 2.12 17.27 -3.42
CA TYR A 34 1.91 15.83 -3.32
C TYR A 34 1.95 15.20 -4.72
N ALA A 35 2.76 14.17 -4.89
CA ALA A 35 2.75 13.31 -6.06
C ALA A 35 1.89 12.08 -5.80
N LEU A 36 1.04 11.69 -6.75
CA LEU A 36 0.27 10.46 -6.67
C LEU A 36 1.20 9.25 -6.87
N ALA A 37 0.97 8.19 -6.11
CA ALA A 37 1.62 6.91 -6.28
C ALA A 37 0.59 5.78 -6.26
N GLN A 38 0.89 4.73 -7.01
CA GLN A 38 0.12 3.49 -6.92
C GLN A 38 0.52 2.77 -5.64
N SER A 39 -0.46 2.36 -4.85
CA SER A 39 -0.20 1.50 -3.68
C SER A 39 -0.28 0.04 -4.10
N GLU A 40 0.75 -0.72 -3.71
CA GLU A 40 0.81 -2.16 -3.97
C GLU A 40 0.25 -2.94 -2.78
N ASP A 41 0.58 -2.48 -1.57
CA ASP A 41 0.08 -3.06 -0.34
C ASP A 41 -0.02 -2.06 0.79
N PHE A 42 -0.91 -2.37 1.75
CA PHE A 42 -1.12 -1.59 2.96
C PHE A 42 -1.23 -2.50 4.18
N THR A 43 -0.72 -1.99 5.30
CA THR A 43 -0.97 -2.44 6.67
C THR A 43 -1.10 -1.21 7.56
N ARG A 44 -1.64 -1.35 8.77
CA ARG A 44 -1.69 -0.23 9.73
C ARG A 44 -0.32 0.30 10.14
N GLU A 45 0.76 -0.43 9.87
CA GLU A 45 2.15 -0.07 10.19
C GLU A 45 2.88 0.60 9.01
N GLY A 46 2.41 0.38 7.77
CA GLY A 46 3.12 0.88 6.60
C GLY A 46 2.46 0.51 5.29
N VAL A 47 3.03 1.03 4.20
CA VAL A 47 2.48 0.94 2.85
C VAL A 47 3.62 0.74 1.86
N SER A 48 3.40 -0.06 0.81
CA SER A 48 4.32 -0.13 -0.33
C SER A 48 3.75 0.68 -1.49
N ILE A 49 4.57 1.56 -2.08
CA ILE A 49 4.17 2.41 -3.21
C ILE A 49 5.07 2.20 -4.42
N LEU A 50 4.46 2.17 -5.60
CA LEU A 50 5.16 2.14 -6.87
C LEU A 50 5.22 3.55 -7.44
N VAL A 51 6.43 4.01 -7.76
CA VAL A 51 6.68 5.35 -8.27
C VAL A 51 7.45 5.25 -9.59
N LYS A 52 6.90 5.82 -10.66
CA LYS A 52 7.55 5.86 -11.97
C LYS A 52 8.76 6.80 -11.94
N ARG A 53 9.86 6.42 -12.62
CA ARG A 53 11.10 7.23 -12.67
C ARG A 53 10.87 8.68 -13.09
N GLN A 54 9.93 8.91 -14.02
CA GLN A 54 9.57 10.23 -14.52
C GLN A 54 8.95 11.13 -13.42
N ALA A 55 8.29 10.55 -12.43
CA ALA A 55 7.62 11.29 -11.35
C ALA A 55 8.58 11.77 -10.25
N THR A 56 9.77 11.18 -10.16
CA THR A 56 10.81 11.54 -9.16
C THR A 56 11.93 12.39 -9.74
N GLY A 57 11.98 12.56 -11.08
CA GLY A 57 13.21 13.00 -11.76
C GLY A 57 14.40 12.12 -11.36
N ASP A 58 15.59 12.72 -11.25
CA ASP A 58 16.82 12.03 -10.83
C ASP A 58 16.90 11.74 -9.31
N SER A 59 15.91 12.18 -8.53
CA SER A 59 15.92 12.07 -7.07
C SER A 59 15.18 10.83 -6.57
N ALA A 60 15.82 9.67 -6.65
CA ALA A 60 15.32 8.45 -6.02
C ALA A 60 15.27 8.61 -4.48
N LEU A 61 14.21 8.10 -3.84
CA LEU A 61 14.04 8.15 -2.40
C LEU A 61 14.99 7.18 -1.71
N SER A 62 16.05 7.67 -1.08
CA SER A 62 17.00 6.80 -0.36
C SER A 62 16.37 6.19 0.90
N LYS A 63 16.86 5.00 1.30
CA LYS A 63 16.49 4.37 2.59
C LYS A 63 16.70 5.35 3.75
N GLY A 64 15.76 5.36 4.69
CA GLY A 64 15.76 6.26 5.84
C GLY A 64 15.15 7.64 5.56
N THR A 65 14.95 8.01 4.30
CA THR A 65 14.28 9.28 3.94
C THR A 65 12.89 9.32 4.56
N ARG A 66 12.58 10.44 5.23
CA ARG A 66 11.24 10.73 5.72
C ARG A 66 10.40 11.37 4.61
N VAL A 67 9.20 10.84 4.44
CA VAL A 67 8.17 11.36 3.53
C VAL A 67 6.90 11.65 4.29
N GLU A 68 6.12 12.59 3.77
CA GLU A 68 4.75 12.83 4.22
C GLU A 68 3.78 12.17 3.24
N LEU A 69 2.76 11.49 3.77
CA LEU A 69 1.77 10.74 3.02
C LEU A 69 0.35 11.26 3.29
N ARG A 70 -0.47 11.17 2.26
CA ARG A 70 -1.92 11.30 2.29
C ARG A 70 -2.52 10.01 1.75
N LEU A 71 -3.45 9.43 2.51
CA LEU A 71 -4.17 8.22 2.14
C LEU A 71 -5.64 8.58 1.93
N VAL A 72 -6.21 8.12 0.83
CA VAL A 72 -7.64 8.23 0.53
C VAL A 72 -8.14 6.84 0.18
N LEU A 73 -9.03 6.30 0.99
CA LEU A 73 -9.78 5.09 0.68
C LEU A 73 -11.16 5.51 0.21
N GLU A 74 -11.41 5.36 -1.09
CA GLU A 74 -12.70 5.66 -1.69
C GLU A 74 -13.71 4.58 -1.30
N MET A 75 -14.89 4.99 -0.86
CA MET A 75 -15.99 4.08 -0.52
C MET A 75 -17.30 4.59 -1.12
N ALA A 76 -18.27 3.68 -1.28
CA ALA A 76 -19.60 4.05 -1.78
C ALA A 76 -20.31 5.10 -0.90
N THR A 77 -19.98 5.17 0.39
CA THR A 77 -20.56 6.14 1.33
C THR A 77 -19.46 6.95 2.00
N GLY A 78 -18.91 7.90 1.24
CA GLY A 78 -17.91 8.85 1.69
C GLY A 78 -16.50 8.27 1.81
N ASP A 79 -15.50 9.13 1.64
CA ASP A 79 -14.10 8.70 1.63
C ASP A 79 -13.51 8.69 3.04
N LEU A 80 -12.66 7.71 3.30
CA LEU A 80 -11.81 7.72 4.49
C LEU A 80 -10.47 8.37 4.13
N VAL A 81 -10.26 9.58 4.65
CA VAL A 81 -9.05 10.37 4.41
C VAL A 81 -8.16 10.42 5.65
N VAL A 82 -6.87 10.14 5.49
CA VAL A 82 -5.84 10.31 6.53
C VAL A 82 -4.67 11.10 5.94
N GLU A 83 -4.38 12.26 6.52
CA GLU A 83 -3.42 13.22 5.96
C GLU A 83 -2.21 13.40 6.87
N ARG A 84 -1.12 13.96 6.32
CA ARG A 84 0.07 14.35 7.09
C ARG A 84 0.72 13.17 7.85
N LEU A 85 0.53 11.95 7.34
CA LEU A 85 1.20 10.78 7.87
C LEU A 85 2.69 10.90 7.60
N VAL A 86 3.53 10.59 8.58
CA VAL A 86 4.97 10.57 8.38
C VAL A 86 5.41 9.12 8.23
N ALA A 87 6.19 8.83 7.18
CA ALA A 87 6.76 7.52 6.96
C ALA A 87 8.25 7.59 6.64
N ARG A 88 8.97 6.49 6.85
CA ARG A 88 10.36 6.31 6.46
C ARG A 88 10.49 5.22 5.40
N VAL A 89 11.35 5.46 4.42
CA VAL A 89 11.72 4.43 3.43
C VAL A 89 12.51 3.32 4.14
N GLN A 90 11.97 2.11 4.14
CA GLN A 90 12.62 0.92 4.70
C GLN A 90 13.42 0.14 3.66
N ASN A 91 12.88 0.03 2.46
CA ASN A 91 13.50 -0.67 1.34
C ASN A 91 13.04 -0.08 0.01
N GLN A 92 13.81 -0.37 -1.03
CA GLN A 92 13.50 0.00 -2.41
C GLN A 92 13.87 -1.15 -3.33
N ARG A 93 13.11 -1.34 -4.41
CA ARG A 93 13.40 -2.31 -5.47
C ARG A 93 13.01 -1.72 -6.82
N SER A 94 13.93 -1.72 -7.76
CA SER A 94 13.63 -1.33 -9.15
C SER A 94 12.78 -2.41 -9.84
N ILE A 95 11.75 -1.99 -10.57
CA ILE A 95 10.84 -2.84 -11.33
C ILE A 95 10.61 -2.13 -12.67
N GLY A 96 11.34 -2.54 -13.71
CA GLY A 96 11.28 -1.88 -15.03
C GLY A 96 11.65 -0.39 -14.96
N ASP A 97 10.72 0.47 -15.36
CA ASP A 97 10.82 1.94 -15.34
C ASP A 97 10.32 2.58 -14.03
N ALA A 98 9.94 1.76 -13.05
CA ALA A 98 9.44 2.19 -11.76
C ALA A 98 10.32 1.70 -10.59
N THR A 99 10.15 2.32 -9.43
CA THR A 99 10.74 1.86 -8.17
C THR A 99 9.63 1.61 -7.16
N LEU A 100 9.66 0.41 -6.58
CA LEU A 100 8.80 0.02 -5.47
C LEU A 100 9.48 0.40 -4.16
N TYR A 101 8.82 1.22 -3.35
CA TYR A 101 9.30 1.64 -2.04
C TYR A 101 8.44 1.02 -0.94
N GLY A 102 9.08 0.36 0.02
CA GLY A 102 8.44 -0.02 1.28
C GLY A 102 8.54 1.11 2.29
N LEU A 103 7.42 1.67 2.71
CA LEU A 103 7.33 2.77 3.66
C LEU A 103 6.77 2.28 5.00
N MET A 104 7.42 2.67 6.09
CA MET A 104 6.98 2.38 7.47
C MET A 104 6.53 3.67 8.14
N PHE A 105 5.35 3.69 8.76
CA PHE A 105 4.87 4.86 9.49
C PHE A 105 5.76 5.16 10.70
N ASP A 106 6.12 6.42 10.85
CA ASP A 106 6.92 6.92 11.97
C ASP A 106 5.97 7.47 13.04
N PHE A 107 5.43 6.57 13.87
CA PHE A 107 4.49 6.93 14.93
C PHE A 107 5.07 7.87 15.98
N ALA A 108 6.39 7.99 16.06
CA ALA A 108 7.09 8.91 16.95
C ALA A 108 7.29 10.32 16.34
N ALA A 109 6.99 10.53 15.05
CA ALA A 109 7.40 11.73 14.33
C ALA A 109 6.79 13.04 14.86
N ASN A 110 5.54 13.01 15.33
CA ASN A 110 4.84 14.19 15.84
C ASN A 110 3.59 13.78 16.67
N ARG A 111 2.92 14.77 17.29
CA ARG A 111 1.70 14.53 18.10
C ARG A 111 0.57 13.87 17.31
N TYR A 112 0.38 14.25 16.05
CA TYR A 112 -0.66 13.68 15.19
C TYR A 112 -0.44 12.19 14.97
N MET A 113 0.79 11.78 14.63
CA MET A 113 1.17 10.38 14.45
C MET A 113 1.02 9.56 15.73
N ARG A 114 1.31 10.13 16.90
CA ARG A 114 1.16 9.45 18.19
C ARG A 114 -0.29 9.22 18.61
N SER A 115 -1.24 9.94 18.03
CA SER A 115 -2.63 9.91 18.49
C SER A 115 -3.30 8.57 18.23
N GLU A 116 -4.09 8.11 19.20
CA GLU A 116 -4.90 6.90 19.07
C GLU A 116 -5.93 7.04 17.94
N HIS A 117 -6.41 8.26 17.67
CA HIS A 117 -7.30 8.53 16.54
C HIS A 117 -6.65 8.18 15.20
N THR A 118 -5.42 8.65 14.94
CA THR A 118 -4.69 8.31 13.70
C THR A 118 -4.44 6.81 13.59
N LYS A 119 -4.01 6.16 14.68
CA LYS A 119 -3.81 4.70 14.70
C LYS A 119 -5.10 3.94 14.43
N ALA A 120 -6.22 4.39 15.01
CA ALA A 120 -7.54 3.81 14.77
C ALA A 120 -8.02 4.02 13.34
N GLN A 121 -7.74 5.17 12.72
CA GLN A 121 -8.02 5.39 11.29
C GLN A 121 -7.23 4.42 10.40
N LEU A 122 -5.93 4.24 10.65
CA LEU A 122 -5.11 3.27 9.90
C LEU A 122 -5.60 1.83 10.09
N GLY A 123 -5.97 1.45 11.32
CA GLY A 123 -6.57 0.15 11.59
C GLY A 123 -7.93 -0.05 10.90
N ARG A 124 -8.76 1.00 10.80
CA ARG A 124 -10.02 0.96 10.03
C ARG A 124 -9.77 0.73 8.54
N ILE A 125 -8.80 1.43 7.94
CA ILE A 125 -8.41 1.20 6.53
C ILE A 125 -7.98 -0.27 6.35
N GLU A 126 -7.10 -0.78 7.22
CA GLU A 126 -6.62 -2.16 7.15
C GLU A 126 -7.78 -3.17 7.22
N GLY A 127 -8.71 -2.99 8.17
CA GLY A 127 -9.86 -3.87 8.32
C GLY A 127 -10.89 -3.77 7.18
N ILE A 128 -10.96 -2.65 6.46
CA ILE A 128 -11.79 -2.53 5.26
C ILE A 128 -11.13 -3.28 4.09
N LEU A 129 -9.85 -3.02 3.84
CA LEU A 129 -9.10 -3.68 2.76
C LEU A 129 -9.07 -5.21 2.94
N ASP A 130 -8.92 -5.71 4.18
CA ASP A 130 -8.99 -7.14 4.49
C ASP A 130 -10.35 -7.75 4.13
N ARG A 131 -11.46 -7.07 4.47
CA ARG A 131 -12.80 -7.54 4.15
C ARG A 131 -13.05 -7.53 2.65
N THR A 132 -12.64 -6.47 1.96
CA THR A 132 -12.76 -6.37 0.50
C THR A 132 -12.00 -7.50 -0.19
N GLU A 133 -10.77 -7.80 0.23
CA GLU A 133 -9.97 -8.88 -0.37
C GLU A 133 -10.59 -10.25 -0.11
N LYS A 134 -11.07 -10.52 1.11
CA LYS A 134 -11.78 -11.76 1.45
C LYS A 134 -13.04 -11.95 0.61
N LEU A 135 -13.81 -10.88 0.37
CA LEU A 135 -14.98 -10.92 -0.50
C LEU A 135 -14.59 -11.18 -1.96
N ARG A 136 -13.56 -10.50 -2.47
CA ARG A 136 -13.06 -10.70 -3.83
C ARG A 136 -12.64 -12.14 -4.09
N LEU A 137 -11.95 -12.76 -3.13
CA LEU A 137 -11.53 -14.17 -3.23
C LEU A 137 -12.71 -15.16 -3.18
N ARG A 138 -13.81 -14.80 -2.49
CA ARG A 138 -15.03 -15.62 -2.44
C ARG A 138 -15.88 -15.52 -3.70
N VAL A 139 -15.85 -14.37 -4.36
CA VAL A 139 -16.70 -14.08 -5.54
C VAL A 139 -15.99 -14.44 -6.85
N GLN A 140 -14.70 -14.81 -6.84
CA GLN A 140 -14.03 -15.36 -8.03
C GLN A 140 -14.78 -16.61 -8.52
N PRO A 141 -15.37 -16.58 -9.73
CA PRO A 141 -16.13 -17.70 -10.24
C PRO A 141 -15.21 -18.89 -10.51
N LEU A 142 -15.70 -20.11 -10.22
CA LEU A 142 -15.10 -21.40 -10.60
C LEU A 142 -14.83 -21.54 -12.11
N ASN A 143 -15.33 -20.61 -12.94
CA ASN A 143 -15.20 -20.62 -14.40
C ASN A 143 -13.79 -20.30 -14.93
N ALA A 144 -12.81 -20.00 -14.06
CA ALA A 144 -11.41 -19.81 -14.47
C ALA A 144 -10.58 -21.11 -14.45
N ILE A 145 -11.20 -22.28 -14.25
CA ILE A 145 -10.53 -23.58 -14.36
C ILE A 145 -10.79 -24.15 -15.77
N PRO A 146 -9.84 -24.04 -16.73
CA PRO A 146 -9.99 -24.64 -18.07
C PRO A 146 -10.03 -26.18 -18.07
N ALA A 147 -9.98 -26.84 -16.91
CA ALA A 147 -10.04 -28.30 -16.79
C ALA A 147 -11.46 -28.89 -16.96
N PHE A 148 -12.51 -28.08 -16.99
CA PHE A 148 -13.90 -28.56 -17.12
C PHE A 148 -14.63 -28.06 -18.39
N ALA A 149 -13.93 -27.37 -19.32
CA ALA A 149 -14.53 -26.82 -20.53
C ALA A 149 -14.55 -27.78 -21.74
N ARG A 150 -14.24 -29.07 -21.55
CA ARG A 150 -14.39 -30.10 -22.58
C ARG A 150 -15.29 -31.20 -22.05
N ASN A 151 -16.56 -31.21 -22.48
CA ASN A 151 -17.30 -32.43 -22.84
C ASN A 151 -18.80 -32.18 -23.12
N ASP A 152 -19.18 -31.08 -23.77
CA ASP A 152 -20.56 -30.93 -24.27
C ASP A 152 -20.56 -30.50 -25.73
N GLN A 153 -20.11 -31.40 -26.61
CA GLN A 153 -20.59 -31.48 -28.01
C GLN A 153 -20.68 -32.97 -28.38
N SER A 154 -21.90 -33.49 -28.35
CA SER A 154 -22.33 -34.73 -29.02
C SER A 154 -23.36 -34.34 -30.06
#